data_AF-A0A6C0TY05-F1
#
_entry.id   AF-A0A6C0TY05-F1
#
_cell.length_a   1.000
_cell.length_b   1.000
_cell.length_c   1.000
_cell.angle_alpha   90.00
_cell.angle_beta   90.00
_cell.angle_gamma   90.00
#
_symmetry.space_group_name_H-M   'P 1'
#
loop_
_entity.id
_entity.type
_entity.pdbx_description
1 polymer ?
#
loop_
_entity_poly.entity_id
_entity_poly.type
_entity_poly.pdbx_seq_one_letter_code
_entity_poly.pdbx_strand_id
1 'polypeptide(L)'
;MQESACQSAIATGLNRDQIIERQYAGFCTEIGVQPSRPDLVAGRSPERIVTHQLLRQKLLSDPAMAALLPSAQCFIALGREGDMPFRLKSPDLLLIPPTLLSSVPAIAAVTRWGLEAASVVQRGELSYSKLLGVLRHGSSLLKMLTISDRALVLNGMPEDISREMIGSRMMKPSSTLMSWLVDMVGIKILPPTEEESEVVDSALSLPIEHLLSSNGDSRLVIDGRTGKNRYGTTVRPRPEAVHFSSSTASSISDHGFMVCDVLRRDLALQVLEKHDSNHGVRRALSDAVVATLRELCGLADEEADGVIAPSGTDTEVLSVLLALAAGKDTPLVNVLVSPEETGRGVKLAASGCYFDDQSSTGVEIGKGQTIWSEVQVSVLNVGLRDAAGAVLHLADVDREFETLGMAALEQGSRVLAHVLLGSKTGLSGPSLTVVDKLVALAPDRVDVVVDACQMRIDFHELGALVRRGWMVQLSGSKALTGPAFSGAILVPLSMRERIDGVKALMQPGAGYSEDWSRWWSAQMTLPRVTPSLVRRSVGCRH
;
A
#
# COMPACT_ATOMS: atom_id res chain seq x y z
N MET A 1 -0.81 31.50 -13.31
CA MET A 1 -0.36 30.73 -12.14
C MET A 1 -0.46 29.20 -12.31
N GLN A 2 -0.94 28.68 -13.45
CA GLN A 2 -0.96 27.24 -13.78
C GLN A 2 0.40 26.60 -14.12
N GLU A 3 1.49 27.37 -14.08
CA GLU A 3 2.81 26.91 -14.52
C GLU A 3 3.72 26.45 -13.36
N SER A 4 3.46 26.81 -12.09
CA SER A 4 4.53 26.78 -11.08
C SER A 4 4.86 25.39 -10.50
N ALA A 5 3.91 24.46 -10.43
CA ALA A 5 4.14 23.16 -9.77
C ALA A 5 4.82 22.14 -10.69
N CYS A 6 4.37 22.02 -11.94
CA CYS A 6 5.04 21.18 -12.95
C CYS A 6 6.40 21.77 -13.35
N GLN A 7 6.55 23.11 -13.27
CA GLN A 7 7.85 23.75 -13.39
C GLN A 7 8.79 23.46 -12.22
N SER A 8 8.36 23.10 -11.01
CA SER A 8 9.32 22.89 -9.91
C SER A 8 10.23 21.66 -10.09
N ALA A 9 9.73 20.58 -10.70
CA ALA A 9 10.54 19.42 -11.07
C ALA A 9 11.34 19.67 -12.37
N ILE A 10 10.74 20.37 -13.35
CA ILE A 10 11.42 20.72 -14.61
C ILE A 10 12.49 21.81 -14.41
N ALA A 11 12.33 22.70 -13.43
CA ALA A 11 13.24 23.81 -13.13
C ALA A 11 14.47 23.41 -12.31
N THR A 12 14.47 22.22 -11.70
CA THR A 12 15.64 21.74 -10.95
C THR A 12 16.65 20.98 -11.81
N GLY A 13 16.29 20.61 -13.05
CA GLY A 13 17.15 19.82 -13.94
C GLY A 13 17.44 18.40 -13.43
N LEU A 14 16.73 17.94 -12.39
CA LEU A 14 16.93 16.63 -11.79
C LEU A 14 16.34 15.53 -12.69
N ASN A 15 17.08 14.44 -12.86
CA ASN A 15 16.56 13.25 -13.49
C ASN A 15 15.68 12.44 -12.53
N ARG A 16 15.01 11.40 -13.04
CA ARG A 16 14.09 10.56 -12.26
C ARG A 16 14.76 9.91 -11.04
N ASP A 17 15.98 9.43 -11.18
CA ASP A 17 16.70 8.74 -10.10
C ASP A 17 17.01 9.70 -8.96
N GLN A 18 17.42 10.93 -9.29
CA GLN A 18 17.65 11.99 -8.30
C GLN A 18 16.36 12.40 -7.58
N ILE A 19 15.22 12.41 -8.27
CA ILE A 19 13.91 12.64 -7.64
C ILE A 19 13.59 11.51 -6.67
N ILE A 20 13.75 10.25 -7.09
CA ILE A 20 13.50 9.08 -6.24
C ILE A 20 14.39 9.09 -5.00
N GLU A 21 15.68 9.34 -5.16
CA GLU A 21 16.65 9.40 -4.06
C GLU A 21 16.29 10.48 -3.05
N ARG A 22 15.99 11.70 -3.52
CA ARG A 22 15.60 12.80 -2.65
C ARG A 22 14.31 12.51 -1.88
N GLN A 23 13.30 11.98 -2.58
CA GLN A 23 12.02 11.63 -1.97
C GLN A 23 12.17 10.51 -0.95
N TYR A 24 12.96 9.48 -1.26
CA TYR A 24 13.23 8.39 -0.33
C TYR A 24 13.99 8.87 0.91
N ALA A 25 15.05 9.68 0.75
CA ALA A 25 15.81 10.21 1.88
C ALA A 25 14.94 11.10 2.79
N GLY A 26 14.09 11.94 2.20
CA GLY A 26 13.12 12.74 2.94
C GLY A 26 12.13 11.85 3.71
N PHE A 27 11.54 10.87 3.03
CA PHE A 27 10.61 9.92 3.64
C PHE A 27 11.25 9.14 4.80
N CYS A 28 12.47 8.63 4.62
CA CYS A 28 13.24 7.95 5.67
C CYS A 28 13.53 8.85 6.86
N THR A 29 13.85 10.13 6.62
CA THR A 29 14.06 11.12 7.69
C THR A 29 12.79 11.31 8.51
N GLU A 30 11.64 11.45 7.85
CA GLU A 30 10.33 11.64 8.49
C GLU A 30 9.97 10.48 9.44
N ILE A 31 10.21 9.23 9.00
CA ILE A 31 9.93 8.04 9.81
C ILE A 31 11.08 7.63 10.75
N GLY A 32 12.16 8.41 10.80
CA GLY A 32 13.33 8.12 11.65
C GLY A 32 14.05 6.82 11.29
N VAL A 33 14.05 6.47 10.00
CA VAL A 33 14.74 5.30 9.43
C VAL A 33 16.05 5.73 8.81
N GLN A 34 17.12 5.02 9.17
CA GLN A 34 18.41 5.18 8.50
C GLN A 34 18.43 4.31 7.24
N PRO A 35 18.54 4.90 6.04
CA PRO A 35 18.74 4.16 4.80
C PRO A 35 19.95 3.24 4.91
N SER A 36 19.85 2.02 4.37
CA SER A 36 21.02 1.13 4.23
C SER A 36 22.11 1.74 3.36
N ARG A 37 21.73 2.62 2.43
CA ARG A 37 22.66 3.41 1.61
C ARG A 37 22.11 4.82 1.37
N PRO A 38 23.00 5.84 1.33
CA PRO A 38 22.60 7.21 1.02
C PRO A 38 22.14 7.37 -0.44
N ASP A 39 22.74 6.62 -1.37
CA ASP A 39 22.38 6.65 -2.80
C ASP A 39 21.64 5.35 -3.18
N LEU A 40 20.37 5.46 -3.60
CA LEU A 40 19.55 4.31 -3.97
C LEU A 40 19.96 3.71 -5.33
N VAL A 41 20.29 4.56 -6.30
CA VAL A 41 20.42 4.15 -7.71
C VAL A 41 21.64 4.78 -8.41
N ALA A 42 22.20 5.87 -7.87
CA ALA A 42 23.25 6.63 -8.52
C ALA A 42 24.48 5.79 -8.92
N GLY A 43 24.83 5.84 -10.21
CA GLY A 43 26.05 5.24 -10.75
C GLY A 43 26.04 3.70 -10.89
N ARG A 44 24.90 3.05 -10.61
CA ARG A 44 24.76 1.59 -10.63
C ARG A 44 23.88 1.11 -11.78
N SER A 45 24.52 0.87 -12.93
CA SER A 45 23.86 0.19 -14.03
C SER A 45 23.88 -1.34 -13.84
N PRO A 46 22.87 -2.08 -14.33
CA PRO A 46 22.87 -3.54 -14.32
C PRO A 46 24.17 -4.19 -14.82
N GLU A 47 24.83 -3.59 -15.80
CA GLU A 47 26.10 -4.07 -16.38
C GLU A 47 27.27 -3.99 -15.37
N ARG A 48 27.25 -3.00 -14.49
CA ARG A 48 28.27 -2.84 -13.44
C ARG A 48 28.01 -3.78 -12.28
N ILE A 49 26.75 -4.01 -11.93
CA ILE A 49 26.34 -4.87 -10.81
C ILE A 49 26.55 -6.35 -11.16
N VAL A 50 26.21 -6.73 -12.41
CA VAL A 50 26.28 -8.10 -12.91
C VAL A 50 27.09 -8.11 -14.19
N THR A 51 28.40 -8.29 -14.08
CA THR A 51 29.31 -8.23 -15.24
C THR A 51 29.09 -9.40 -16.20
N HIS A 52 28.73 -10.57 -15.67
CA HIS A 52 28.46 -11.77 -16.47
C HIS A 52 27.17 -11.61 -17.32
N GLN A 53 27.33 -11.62 -18.64
CA GLN A 53 26.26 -11.29 -19.60
C GLN A 53 25.02 -12.18 -19.49
N LEU A 54 25.17 -13.50 -19.50
CA LEU A 54 24.01 -14.42 -19.47
C LEU A 54 23.23 -14.32 -18.15
N LEU A 55 23.92 -14.29 -17.01
CA LEU A 55 23.34 -14.05 -15.69
C LEU A 55 22.55 -12.74 -15.67
N ARG A 56 23.15 -11.64 -16.13
CA ARG A 56 22.49 -10.33 -16.23
C ARG A 56 21.23 -10.39 -17.08
N GLN A 57 21.30 -11.01 -18.26
CA GLN A 57 20.14 -11.17 -19.15
C GLN A 57 19.01 -11.95 -18.48
N LYS A 58 19.33 -13.04 -17.77
CA LYS A 58 18.34 -13.85 -17.05
C LYS A 58 17.68 -13.05 -15.92
N LEU A 59 18.46 -12.33 -15.12
CA LEU A 59 17.93 -11.49 -14.05
C LEU A 59 17.05 -10.35 -14.60
N LEU A 60 17.47 -9.67 -15.66
CA LEU A 60 16.69 -8.61 -16.30
C LEU A 60 15.41 -9.11 -16.99
N SER A 61 15.30 -10.42 -17.27
CA SER A 61 14.09 -11.00 -17.85
C SER A 61 12.99 -11.27 -16.81
N ASP A 62 13.31 -11.25 -15.52
CA ASP A 62 12.33 -11.28 -14.44
C ASP A 62 11.93 -9.84 -14.06
N PRO A 63 10.64 -9.45 -14.12
CA PRO A 63 10.23 -8.08 -13.85
C PRO A 63 10.56 -7.53 -12.46
N ALA A 64 10.56 -8.38 -11.42
CA ALA A 64 10.91 -7.92 -10.08
C ALA A 64 12.42 -7.70 -9.98
N MET A 65 13.22 -8.62 -10.51
CA MET A 65 14.67 -8.43 -10.55
C MET A 65 15.08 -7.24 -11.43
N ALA A 66 14.44 -7.03 -12.58
CA ALA A 66 14.70 -5.87 -13.42
C ALA A 66 14.50 -4.55 -12.65
N ALA A 67 13.43 -4.45 -11.85
CA ALA A 67 13.15 -3.31 -10.99
C ALA A 67 14.11 -3.18 -9.80
N LEU A 68 14.50 -4.29 -9.17
CA LEU A 68 15.34 -4.29 -7.97
C LEU A 68 16.84 -4.15 -8.26
N LEU A 69 17.30 -4.62 -9.42
CA LEU A 69 18.72 -4.72 -9.73
C LEU A 69 19.46 -3.38 -9.60
N PRO A 70 18.92 -2.23 -10.04
CA PRO A 70 19.59 -0.94 -9.87
C PRO A 70 19.89 -0.58 -8.40
N SER A 71 19.05 -1.05 -7.47
CA SER A 71 19.21 -0.87 -6.01
C SER A 71 20.02 -1.98 -5.31
N ALA A 72 20.56 -2.95 -6.06
CA ALA A 72 21.33 -4.04 -5.49
C ALA A 72 22.59 -3.51 -4.78
N GLN A 73 22.75 -3.86 -3.52
CA GLN A 73 23.79 -3.32 -2.67
C GLN A 73 25.17 -3.99 -2.85
N CYS A 74 25.21 -5.18 -3.46
CA CYS A 74 26.43 -5.95 -3.73
C CYS A 74 26.53 -6.34 -5.22
N PHE A 75 27.73 -6.71 -5.66
CA PHE A 75 27.95 -7.27 -6.99
C PHE A 75 27.43 -8.71 -7.05
N ILE A 76 26.96 -9.13 -8.21
CA ILE A 76 26.40 -10.47 -8.42
C ILE A 76 27.21 -11.17 -9.51
N ALA A 77 27.73 -12.35 -9.20
CA ALA A 77 28.52 -13.16 -10.11
C ALA A 77 28.10 -14.63 -10.07
N LEU A 78 28.60 -15.42 -11.02
CA LEU A 78 28.43 -16.88 -10.96
C LEU A 78 29.40 -17.48 -9.93
N GLY A 79 28.87 -18.40 -9.13
CA GLY A 79 29.61 -19.23 -8.19
C GLY A 79 29.88 -20.64 -8.73
N ARG A 80 29.91 -21.60 -7.82
CA ARG A 80 30.04 -23.04 -8.08
C ARG A 80 28.74 -23.76 -7.69
N GLU A 81 28.59 -25.01 -8.10
CA GLU A 81 27.44 -25.84 -7.67
C GLU A 81 27.35 -25.98 -6.15
N GLY A 82 28.49 -26.08 -5.46
CA GLY A 82 28.54 -26.13 -4.00
C GLY A 82 28.14 -24.83 -3.28
N ASP A 83 27.84 -23.76 -4.03
CA ASP A 83 27.33 -22.51 -3.48
C ASP A 83 25.79 -22.49 -3.42
N MET A 84 25.10 -23.61 -3.63
CA MET A 84 23.63 -23.67 -3.55
C MET A 84 23.10 -23.36 -2.15
N PRO A 85 22.05 -22.50 -2.04
CA PRO A 85 21.36 -21.80 -3.13
C PRO A 85 22.13 -20.55 -3.58
N PHE A 86 22.85 -19.87 -2.69
CA PHE A 86 23.77 -18.76 -2.98
C PHE A 86 24.89 -18.70 -1.94
N ARG A 87 26.03 -18.08 -2.28
CA ARG A 87 27.11 -17.79 -1.31
C ARG A 87 27.48 -16.31 -1.28
N LEU A 88 27.60 -15.71 -0.11
CA LEU A 88 28.26 -14.41 0.05
C LEU A 88 29.76 -14.64 0.23
N LYS A 89 30.55 -14.27 -0.78
CA LYS A 89 32.02 -14.34 -0.68
C LYS A 89 32.58 -13.19 0.17
N SER A 90 31.86 -12.08 0.18
CA SER A 90 32.07 -10.89 1.01
C SER A 90 30.74 -10.15 1.13
N PRO A 91 30.60 -9.16 2.04
CA PRO A 91 29.42 -8.30 2.10
C PRO A 91 29.03 -7.70 0.74
N ASP A 92 30.03 -7.45 -0.11
CA ASP A 92 29.85 -6.80 -1.41
C ASP A 92 29.83 -7.75 -2.62
N LEU A 93 29.84 -9.07 -2.43
CA LEU A 93 29.85 -10.04 -3.54
C LEU A 93 28.98 -11.27 -3.27
N LEU A 94 27.87 -11.35 -4.01
CA LEU A 94 26.94 -12.46 -4.05
C LEU A 94 27.27 -13.41 -5.21
N LEU A 95 27.43 -14.69 -4.90
CA LEU A 95 27.68 -15.76 -5.86
C LEU A 95 26.41 -16.60 -6.05
N ILE A 96 26.02 -16.76 -7.31
CA ILE A 96 24.84 -17.52 -7.74
C ILE A 96 25.29 -18.78 -8.51
N PRO A 97 24.85 -19.98 -8.13
CA PRO A 97 25.20 -21.22 -8.81
C PRO A 97 24.78 -21.23 -10.29
N PRO A 98 25.62 -21.73 -11.21
CA PRO A 98 25.33 -21.70 -12.64
C PRO A 98 24.17 -22.61 -13.06
N THR A 99 23.87 -23.69 -12.32
CA THR A 99 22.67 -24.53 -12.54
C THR A 99 21.37 -23.73 -12.58
N LEU A 100 21.27 -22.65 -11.82
CA LEU A 100 20.07 -21.81 -11.76
C LEU A 100 19.82 -21.01 -13.05
N LEU A 101 20.81 -20.87 -13.95
CA LEU A 101 20.63 -20.20 -15.25
C LEU A 101 19.56 -20.88 -16.14
N SER A 102 19.23 -22.13 -15.83
CA SER A 102 18.17 -22.90 -16.50
C SER A 102 16.75 -22.42 -16.16
N SER A 103 16.54 -21.68 -15.07
CA SER A 103 15.23 -21.19 -14.64
C SER A 103 15.30 -19.73 -14.18
N VAL A 104 14.60 -18.85 -14.90
CA VAL A 104 14.48 -17.42 -14.57
C VAL A 104 13.79 -17.20 -13.21
N PRO A 105 12.66 -17.85 -12.88
CA PRO A 105 12.05 -17.71 -11.56
C PRO A 105 12.97 -18.16 -10.43
N ALA A 106 13.67 -19.29 -10.58
CA ALA A 106 14.55 -19.82 -9.54
C ALA A 106 15.75 -18.89 -9.29
N ILE A 107 16.42 -18.43 -10.35
CA ILE A 107 17.57 -17.53 -10.21
C ILE A 107 17.16 -16.17 -9.65
N ALA A 108 15.98 -15.66 -10.01
CA ALA A 108 15.44 -14.43 -9.45
C ALA A 108 15.15 -14.57 -7.93
N ALA A 109 14.47 -15.64 -7.53
CA ALA A 109 14.18 -15.91 -6.12
C ALA A 109 15.46 -16.06 -5.28
N VAL A 110 16.42 -16.85 -5.74
CA VAL A 110 17.68 -17.05 -5.03
C VAL A 110 18.51 -15.77 -4.95
N THR A 111 18.55 -14.99 -6.04
CA THR A 111 19.29 -13.71 -6.04
C THR A 111 18.70 -12.74 -5.02
N ARG A 112 17.37 -12.62 -4.95
CA ARG A 112 16.69 -11.79 -3.94
C ARG A 112 16.96 -12.27 -2.52
N TRP A 113 16.97 -13.58 -2.30
CA TRP A 113 17.34 -14.14 -0.99
C TRP A 113 18.78 -13.78 -0.61
N GLY A 114 19.72 -13.90 -1.53
CA GLY A 114 21.11 -13.48 -1.32
C GLY A 114 21.28 -11.98 -1.08
N LEU A 115 20.49 -11.14 -1.76
CA LEU A 115 20.47 -9.69 -1.52
C LEU A 115 19.91 -9.35 -0.12
N GLU A 116 18.89 -10.05 0.37
CA GLU A 116 18.43 -9.88 1.75
C GLU A 116 19.56 -10.21 2.75
N ALA A 117 20.25 -11.34 2.53
CA ALA A 117 21.38 -11.77 3.36
C ALA A 117 22.54 -10.77 3.35
N ALA A 118 22.91 -10.25 2.17
CA ALA A 118 23.96 -9.25 2.04
C ALA A 118 23.64 -7.97 2.83
N SER A 119 22.34 -7.62 2.97
CA SER A 119 21.93 -6.35 3.58
C SER A 119 22.11 -6.41 5.08
N VAL A 120 21.72 -7.54 5.65
CA VAL A 120 21.95 -7.86 7.06
C VAL A 120 23.44 -7.82 7.36
N VAL A 121 24.25 -8.47 6.50
CA VAL A 121 25.71 -8.55 6.67
C VAL A 121 26.38 -7.18 6.60
N GLN A 122 25.98 -6.31 5.66
CA GLN A 122 26.58 -4.98 5.51
C GLN A 122 26.31 -4.05 6.70
N ARG A 123 25.25 -4.30 7.50
CA ARG A 123 24.98 -3.52 8.73
C ARG A 123 25.85 -3.90 9.94
N GLY A 124 26.78 -4.84 9.79
CA GLY A 124 27.85 -5.10 10.77
C GLY A 124 27.57 -6.29 11.68
N GLU A 125 26.67 -6.16 12.65
CA GLU A 125 26.44 -7.23 13.65
C GLU A 125 25.27 -8.14 13.26
N LEU A 126 25.61 -9.39 12.93
CA LEU A 126 24.70 -10.50 12.70
C LEU A 126 24.13 -11.01 14.03
N SER A 127 22.80 -11.01 14.14
CA SER A 127 22.06 -11.62 15.24
C SER A 127 21.20 -12.80 14.77
N TYR A 128 20.72 -13.61 15.71
CA TYR A 128 19.82 -14.72 15.41
C TYR A 128 18.54 -14.21 14.72
N SER A 129 17.94 -13.14 15.25
CA SER A 129 16.71 -12.56 14.72
C SER A 129 16.86 -12.01 13.29
N LYS A 130 18.01 -11.39 12.97
CA LYS A 130 18.30 -10.92 11.60
C LYS A 130 18.41 -12.09 10.62
N LEU A 131 19.09 -13.17 11.00
CA LEU A 131 19.21 -14.37 10.17
C LEU A 131 17.89 -15.12 10.03
N LEU A 132 17.07 -15.15 11.08
CA LEU A 132 15.70 -15.67 10.99
C LEU A 132 14.88 -14.87 9.96
N GLY A 133 15.02 -13.54 9.92
CA GLY A 133 14.44 -12.70 8.87
C GLY A 133 14.86 -13.14 7.47
N VAL A 134 16.15 -13.39 7.25
CA VAL A 134 16.71 -13.89 5.98
C VAL A 134 16.12 -15.25 5.60
N LEU A 135 16.01 -16.19 6.54
CA LEU A 135 15.41 -17.51 6.30
C LEU A 135 13.93 -17.40 5.93
N ARG A 136 13.17 -16.54 6.63
CA ARG A 136 11.76 -16.28 6.35
C ARG A 136 11.57 -15.70 4.96
N HIS A 137 12.40 -14.73 4.59
CA HIS A 137 12.39 -14.12 3.26
C HIS A 137 12.63 -15.19 2.17
N GLY A 138 13.71 -15.96 2.31
CA GLY A 138 14.05 -17.04 1.38
C GLY A 138 12.97 -18.12 1.28
N SER A 139 12.48 -18.62 2.42
CA SER A 139 11.40 -19.62 2.47
C SER A 139 10.15 -19.15 1.74
N SER A 140 9.77 -17.89 1.93
CA SER A 140 8.62 -17.29 1.27
C SER A 140 8.82 -17.20 -0.25
N LEU A 141 9.99 -16.73 -0.72
CA LEU A 141 10.32 -16.71 -2.15
C LEU A 141 10.25 -18.11 -2.78
N LEU A 142 10.80 -19.13 -2.11
CA LEU A 142 10.74 -20.51 -2.58
C LEU A 142 9.30 -21.04 -2.64
N LYS A 143 8.45 -20.68 -1.67
CA LYS A 143 7.04 -21.07 -1.65
C LYS A 143 6.23 -20.45 -2.79
N MET A 144 6.65 -19.29 -3.31
CA MET A 144 6.03 -18.64 -4.47
C MET A 144 6.42 -19.26 -5.82
N LEU A 145 7.47 -20.09 -5.87
CA LEU A 145 7.90 -20.76 -7.09
C LEU A 145 6.95 -21.89 -7.50
N THR A 146 6.96 -22.20 -8.80
CA THR A 146 6.36 -23.43 -9.33
C THR A 146 7.01 -24.66 -8.70
N ILE A 147 6.35 -25.82 -8.77
CA ILE A 147 6.89 -27.07 -8.21
C ILE A 147 8.26 -27.40 -8.83
N SER A 148 8.42 -27.24 -10.15
CA SER A 148 9.67 -27.53 -10.86
C SER A 148 10.79 -26.56 -10.52
N ASP A 149 10.50 -25.25 -10.50
CA ASP A 149 11.51 -24.23 -10.18
C ASP A 149 11.96 -24.33 -8.72
N ARG A 150 11.02 -24.63 -7.82
CA ARG A 150 11.33 -24.88 -6.41
C ARG A 150 12.21 -26.13 -6.26
N ALA A 151 11.87 -27.22 -6.95
CA ALA A 151 12.65 -28.46 -6.88
C ALA A 151 14.09 -28.24 -7.37
N LEU A 152 14.30 -27.42 -8.41
CA LEU A 152 15.64 -27.06 -8.88
C LEU A 152 16.51 -26.46 -7.77
N VAL A 153 15.95 -25.56 -6.94
CA VAL A 153 16.68 -24.96 -5.82
C VAL A 153 16.87 -25.96 -4.67
N LEU A 154 15.80 -26.63 -4.26
CA LEU A 154 15.82 -27.54 -3.11
C LEU A 154 16.73 -28.76 -3.32
N ASN A 155 16.81 -29.30 -4.54
CA ASN A 155 17.64 -30.47 -4.84
C ASN A 155 19.15 -30.16 -4.80
N GLY A 156 19.54 -28.88 -4.86
CA GLY A 156 20.93 -28.45 -4.73
C GLY A 156 21.36 -28.19 -3.28
N MET A 157 20.44 -28.22 -2.32
CA MET A 157 20.72 -28.02 -0.89
C MET A 157 20.70 -29.35 -0.14
N PRO A 158 21.34 -29.44 1.05
CA PRO A 158 21.22 -30.62 1.91
C PRO A 158 19.75 -30.97 2.24
N GLU A 159 19.43 -32.27 2.31
CA GLU A 159 18.04 -32.73 2.37
C GLU A 159 17.29 -32.24 3.62
N ASP A 160 17.97 -32.21 4.77
CA ASP A 160 17.45 -31.70 6.03
C ASP A 160 17.14 -30.20 5.97
N ILE A 161 18.06 -29.42 5.40
CA ILE A 161 17.88 -27.98 5.13
C ILE A 161 16.69 -27.75 4.20
N SER A 162 16.63 -28.47 3.07
CA SER A 162 15.55 -28.35 2.08
C SER A 162 14.18 -28.63 2.67
N ARG A 163 14.07 -29.69 3.49
CA ARG A 163 12.81 -30.07 4.15
C ARG A 163 12.36 -29.00 5.14
N GLU A 164 13.28 -28.42 5.89
CA GLU A 164 12.97 -27.37 6.86
C GLU A 164 12.57 -26.06 6.19
N MET A 165 13.24 -25.68 5.09
CA MET A 165 12.96 -24.45 4.34
C MET A 165 11.52 -24.35 3.83
N ILE A 166 10.90 -25.46 3.45
CA ILE A 166 9.50 -25.50 3.00
C ILE A 166 8.51 -25.86 4.12
N GLY A 167 9.02 -26.20 5.29
CA GLY A 167 8.23 -26.62 6.44
C GLY A 167 7.33 -25.51 6.99
N SER A 168 6.47 -25.92 7.93
CA SER A 168 5.52 -25.05 8.64
C SER A 168 6.14 -24.34 9.86
N ARG A 169 7.37 -24.70 10.26
CA ARG A 169 8.04 -24.24 11.51
C ARG A 169 9.18 -23.25 11.28
N MET A 170 9.05 -22.32 10.33
CA MET A 170 10.09 -21.31 10.09
C MET A 170 10.33 -20.38 11.30
N MET A 171 9.38 -20.31 12.25
CA MET A 171 9.50 -19.45 13.44
C MET A 171 10.53 -19.93 14.47
N LYS A 172 10.99 -21.17 14.39
CA LYS A 172 12.01 -21.73 15.30
C LYS A 172 12.95 -22.64 14.50
N PRO A 173 13.87 -22.07 13.72
CA PRO A 173 14.78 -22.84 12.88
C PRO A 173 15.72 -23.68 13.74
N SER A 174 16.08 -24.86 13.24
CA SER A 174 17.04 -25.76 13.86
C SER A 174 18.42 -25.12 13.91
N SER A 175 19.25 -25.58 14.86
CA SER A 175 20.66 -25.17 14.93
C SER A 175 21.41 -25.55 13.66
N THR A 176 21.05 -26.66 13.01
CA THR A 176 21.61 -27.08 11.72
C THR A 176 21.29 -26.08 10.62
N LEU A 177 20.03 -25.64 10.50
CA LEU A 177 19.62 -24.65 9.51
C LEU A 177 20.31 -23.31 9.71
N MET A 178 20.40 -22.85 10.96
CA MET A 178 21.10 -21.62 11.30
C MET A 178 22.59 -21.72 10.97
N SER A 179 23.28 -22.78 11.42
CA SER A 179 24.70 -23.01 11.14
C SER A 179 24.99 -23.10 9.64
N TRP A 180 24.10 -23.73 8.88
CA TRP A 180 24.20 -23.77 7.43
C TRP A 180 24.10 -22.37 6.80
N LEU A 181 23.12 -21.54 7.21
CA LEU A 181 23.02 -20.18 6.68
C LEU A 181 24.26 -19.33 7.02
N VAL A 182 24.84 -19.52 8.21
CA VAL A 182 26.11 -18.88 8.62
C VAL A 182 27.24 -19.19 7.67
N ASP A 183 27.38 -20.45 7.27
CA ASP A 183 28.38 -20.84 6.28
C ASP A 183 28.13 -20.14 4.94
N MET A 184 26.87 -20.08 4.50
CA MET A 184 26.51 -19.43 3.23
C MET A 184 26.80 -17.92 3.22
N VAL A 185 26.66 -17.24 4.37
CA VAL A 185 26.95 -15.80 4.49
C VAL A 185 28.40 -15.48 4.88
N GLY A 186 29.19 -16.48 5.27
CA GLY A 186 30.64 -16.38 5.45
C GLY A 186 31.11 -15.54 6.65
N ILE A 187 30.24 -15.27 7.63
CA ILE A 187 30.56 -14.43 8.80
C ILE A 187 30.08 -15.13 10.09
N LYS A 188 30.88 -15.04 11.16
CA LYS A 188 30.52 -15.58 12.48
C LYS A 188 29.36 -14.80 13.10
N ILE A 189 28.35 -15.49 13.63
CA ILE A 189 27.27 -14.87 14.43
C ILE A 189 27.72 -14.71 15.89
N LEU A 190 27.18 -13.71 16.56
CA LEU A 190 27.07 -13.68 18.01
C LEU A 190 26.05 -14.75 18.50
N PRO A 191 26.26 -15.35 19.69
CA PRO A 191 25.26 -16.25 20.28
C PRO A 191 23.96 -15.49 20.56
N PRO A 192 22.78 -16.15 20.48
CA PRO A 192 21.50 -15.50 20.74
C PRO A 192 21.43 -14.97 22.19
N THR A 193 20.90 -13.77 22.36
CA THR A 193 20.61 -13.19 23.68
C THR A 193 19.25 -13.70 24.21
N GLU A 194 19.00 -13.58 25.52
CA GLU A 194 17.70 -13.98 26.11
C GLU A 194 16.51 -13.19 25.51
N GLU A 195 16.71 -11.96 25.05
CA GLU A 195 15.70 -11.12 24.38
C GLU A 195 15.41 -11.56 22.94
N GLU A 196 16.38 -12.14 22.22
CA GLU A 196 16.18 -12.71 20.87
C GLU A 196 15.30 -13.98 20.87
N SER A 197 15.05 -14.55 22.06
CA SER A 197 14.17 -15.71 22.26
C SER A 197 12.70 -15.39 22.00
N GLU A 198 12.29 -14.12 22.14
CA GLU A 198 10.97 -13.65 21.76
C GLU A 198 10.97 -13.33 20.26
N VAL A 199 10.65 -14.36 19.46
CA VAL A 199 10.63 -14.28 18.01
C VAL A 199 9.73 -13.13 17.54
N VAL A 200 10.34 -12.07 17.00
CA VAL A 200 9.60 -10.96 16.40
C VAL A 200 8.99 -11.44 15.07
N ASP A 201 7.71 -11.80 15.11
CA ASP A 201 6.93 -12.10 13.91
C ASP A 201 6.62 -10.81 13.14
N SER A 202 7.55 -10.36 12.30
CA SER A 202 7.32 -9.19 11.43
C SER A 202 7.04 -9.60 10.00
N ALA A 203 5.93 -9.11 9.45
CA ALA A 203 5.61 -9.24 8.03
C ALA A 203 6.67 -8.59 7.12
N LEU A 204 7.48 -7.67 7.63
CA LEU A 204 8.60 -7.03 6.91
C LEU A 204 9.71 -8.03 6.52
N SER A 205 9.78 -9.18 7.18
CA SER A 205 10.70 -10.28 6.81
C SER A 205 10.24 -11.06 5.57
N LEU A 206 9.03 -10.82 5.07
CA LEU A 206 8.50 -11.45 3.85
C LEU A 206 8.84 -10.59 2.63
N PRO A 207 8.91 -11.16 1.41
CA PRO A 207 9.03 -10.40 0.17
C PRO A 207 7.92 -9.36 0.01
N ILE A 208 8.23 -8.24 -0.66
CA ILE A 208 7.28 -7.12 -0.82
C ILE A 208 5.94 -7.55 -1.44
N GLU A 209 5.92 -8.58 -2.30
CA GLU A 209 4.69 -9.13 -2.87
C GLU A 209 3.69 -9.62 -1.82
N HIS A 210 4.17 -10.18 -0.71
CA HIS A 210 3.31 -10.59 0.39
C HIS A 210 2.67 -9.39 1.08
N LEU A 211 3.42 -8.32 1.29
CA LEU A 211 2.89 -7.09 1.88
C LEU A 211 1.86 -6.43 0.95
N LEU A 212 2.17 -6.33 -0.34
CA LEU A 212 1.29 -5.75 -1.37
C LEU A 212 0.00 -6.56 -1.61
N SER A 213 -0.07 -7.81 -1.16
CA SER A 213 -1.28 -8.65 -1.24
C SER A 213 -1.95 -8.89 0.12
N SER A 214 -1.42 -8.30 1.19
CA SER A 214 -1.95 -8.43 2.55
C SER A 214 -2.90 -7.30 2.92
N ASN A 215 -3.72 -7.50 3.97
CA ASN A 215 -4.56 -6.48 4.59
C ASN A 215 -5.46 -5.70 3.61
N GLY A 216 -6.25 -6.44 2.84
CA GLY A 216 -7.30 -5.94 1.95
C GLY A 216 -8.49 -6.89 1.92
N ASP A 217 -9.41 -6.67 0.98
CA ASP A 217 -10.57 -7.55 0.79
C ASP A 217 -10.37 -8.54 -0.37
N SER A 218 -11.45 -9.23 -0.74
CA SER A 218 -11.46 -10.25 -1.79
C SER A 218 -10.95 -9.77 -3.17
N ARG A 219 -10.89 -8.45 -3.41
CA ARG A 219 -10.40 -7.84 -4.66
C ARG A 219 -8.87 -7.86 -4.76
N LEU A 220 -8.15 -7.95 -3.65
CA LEU A 220 -6.68 -8.01 -3.61
C LEU A 220 -6.12 -9.44 -3.74
N VAL A 221 -6.98 -10.45 -3.52
CA VAL A 221 -6.61 -11.87 -3.61
C VAL A 221 -6.04 -12.21 -4.98
N ILE A 222 -4.84 -12.79 -5.00
CA ILE A 222 -4.15 -13.21 -6.22
C ILE A 222 -4.63 -14.59 -6.65
N ASP A 223 -5.07 -14.70 -7.90
CA ASP A 223 -5.37 -15.97 -8.54
C ASP A 223 -4.07 -16.72 -8.85
N GLY A 224 -3.89 -17.90 -8.26
CA GLY A 224 -2.64 -18.68 -8.37
C GLY A 224 -2.33 -19.18 -9.78
N ARG A 225 -3.30 -19.19 -10.70
CA ARG A 225 -3.10 -19.62 -12.09
C ARG A 225 -2.66 -18.47 -12.98
N THR A 226 -3.23 -17.29 -12.79
CA THR A 226 -2.99 -16.10 -13.63
C THR A 226 -1.98 -15.13 -13.03
N GLY A 227 -1.70 -15.23 -11.72
CA GLY A 227 -0.85 -14.30 -10.99
C GLY A 227 -1.47 -12.90 -10.79
N LYS A 228 -2.76 -12.74 -11.10
CA LYS A 228 -3.47 -11.45 -11.10
C LYS A 228 -4.57 -11.42 -10.05
N ASN A 229 -4.91 -10.23 -9.58
CA ASN A 229 -6.07 -10.00 -8.72
C ASN A 229 -7.37 -9.79 -9.54
N ARG A 230 -8.49 -9.48 -8.88
CA ARG A 230 -9.79 -9.24 -9.54
C ARG A 230 -9.81 -8.00 -10.45
N TYR A 231 -8.82 -7.12 -10.34
CA TYR A 231 -8.63 -5.99 -11.24
C TYR A 231 -7.76 -6.33 -12.47
N GLY A 232 -7.21 -7.54 -12.54
CA GLY A 232 -6.28 -7.93 -13.59
C GLY A 232 -4.87 -7.37 -13.41
N THR A 233 -4.55 -6.82 -12.23
CA THR A 233 -3.23 -6.30 -11.88
C THR A 233 -2.42 -7.31 -11.08
N THR A 234 -1.11 -7.10 -11.02
CA THR A 234 -0.16 -7.94 -10.28
C THR A 234 0.45 -7.17 -9.11
N VAL A 235 0.99 -7.90 -8.13
CA VAL A 235 1.83 -7.35 -7.04
C VAL A 235 3.31 -7.17 -7.45
N ARG A 236 3.60 -7.36 -8.73
CA ARG A 236 4.92 -7.21 -9.35
C ARG A 236 4.82 -6.24 -10.53
N PRO A 237 5.92 -5.59 -10.93
CA PRO A 237 5.92 -4.76 -12.12
C PRO A 237 5.61 -5.58 -13.38
N ARG A 238 5.08 -4.90 -14.40
CA ARG A 238 4.66 -5.50 -15.67
C ARG A 238 5.18 -4.69 -16.86
N PRO A 239 6.50 -4.71 -17.12
CA PRO A 239 7.09 -3.98 -18.23
C PRO A 239 6.61 -4.50 -19.60
N GLU A 240 6.11 -5.74 -19.66
CA GLU A 240 5.57 -6.34 -20.88
C GLU A 240 4.15 -5.84 -21.24
N ALA A 241 3.46 -5.19 -20.30
CA ALA A 241 2.09 -4.73 -20.50
C ALA A 241 2.04 -3.31 -21.09
N VAL A 242 1.06 -3.08 -21.97
CA VAL A 242 0.68 -1.72 -22.40
C VAL A 242 -0.32 -1.16 -21.39
N HIS A 243 0.07 -0.10 -20.69
CA HIS A 243 -0.74 0.51 -19.62
C HIS A 243 -1.55 1.70 -20.16
N PHE A 244 -2.84 1.49 -20.47
CA PHE A 244 -3.73 2.53 -21.02
C PHE A 244 -4.30 3.53 -19.99
N SER A 245 -3.54 3.86 -18.93
CA SER A 245 -3.99 4.62 -17.75
C SER A 245 -5.18 3.95 -17.04
N SER A 246 -4.96 3.40 -15.84
CA SER A 246 -6.04 2.69 -15.14
C SER A 246 -7.01 3.63 -14.46
N SER A 247 -8.30 3.40 -14.69
CA SER A 247 -9.39 4.06 -13.97
C SER A 247 -9.90 3.25 -12.77
N THR A 248 -9.29 2.09 -12.50
CA THR A 248 -9.74 1.17 -11.44
C THR A 248 -8.60 0.75 -10.51
N ALA A 249 -7.53 0.17 -11.07
CA ALA A 249 -6.30 -0.21 -10.36
C ALA A 249 -5.13 -0.43 -11.34
N SER A 250 -3.91 -0.14 -10.92
CA SER A 250 -2.67 -0.29 -11.68
C SER A 250 -1.81 -1.41 -11.07
N SER A 251 -1.00 -2.06 -11.91
CA SER A 251 0.11 -2.85 -11.37
C SER A 251 1.17 -1.87 -10.86
N ILE A 252 1.84 -2.21 -9.77
CA ILE A 252 2.87 -1.36 -9.20
C ILE A 252 3.97 -1.05 -10.23
N SER A 253 4.40 0.20 -10.29
CA SER A 253 5.50 0.63 -11.16
C SER A 253 6.84 0.00 -10.75
N ASP A 254 7.80 -0.05 -11.68
CA ASP A 254 9.15 -0.57 -11.42
C ASP A 254 9.84 0.19 -10.26
N HIS A 255 9.78 1.52 -10.28
CA HIS A 255 10.37 2.37 -9.25
C HIS A 255 9.61 2.26 -7.91
N GLY A 256 8.28 2.17 -7.93
CA GLY A 256 7.49 1.97 -6.72
C GLY A 256 7.83 0.64 -6.07
N PHE A 257 7.95 -0.43 -6.85
CA PHE A 257 8.35 -1.74 -6.36
C PHE A 257 9.76 -1.73 -5.74
N MET A 258 10.71 -1.08 -6.42
CA MET A 258 12.07 -0.90 -5.92
C MET A 258 12.09 -0.15 -4.59
N VAL A 259 11.49 1.03 -4.51
CA VAL A 259 11.47 1.86 -3.30
C VAL A 259 10.77 1.13 -2.15
N CYS A 260 9.65 0.47 -2.42
CA CYS A 260 8.95 -0.30 -1.39
C CYS A 260 9.77 -1.49 -0.86
N ASP A 261 10.52 -2.21 -1.71
CA ASP A 261 11.37 -3.31 -1.23
C ASP A 261 12.58 -2.81 -0.43
N VAL A 262 13.22 -1.71 -0.86
CA VAL A 262 14.32 -1.11 -0.09
C VAL A 262 13.82 -0.58 1.25
N LEU A 263 12.70 0.16 1.26
CA LEU A 263 12.05 0.62 2.48
C LEU A 263 11.70 -0.53 3.43
N ARG A 264 11.10 -1.60 2.90
CA ARG A 264 10.77 -2.81 3.67
C ARG A 264 12.01 -3.36 4.34
N ARG A 265 13.12 -3.49 3.61
CA ARG A 265 14.38 -4.06 4.12
C ARG A 265 14.98 -3.19 5.23
N ASP A 266 15.00 -1.88 5.03
CA ASP A 266 15.52 -0.94 6.02
C ASP A 266 14.67 -0.90 7.30
N LEU A 267 13.34 -0.96 7.14
CA LEU A 267 12.41 -1.08 8.27
C LEU A 267 12.57 -2.42 9.00
N ALA A 268 12.74 -3.53 8.28
CA ALA A 268 12.93 -4.85 8.89
C ALA A 268 14.17 -4.85 9.80
N LEU A 269 15.26 -4.25 9.33
CA LEU A 269 16.50 -4.14 10.11
C LEU A 269 16.32 -3.22 11.33
N GLN A 270 15.66 -2.08 11.16
CA GLN A 270 15.40 -1.16 12.27
C GLN A 270 14.49 -1.75 13.34
N VAL A 271 13.41 -2.43 12.96
CA VAL A 271 12.49 -3.08 13.91
C VAL A 271 13.26 -4.06 14.79
N LEU A 272 14.20 -4.80 14.19
CA LEU A 272 15.06 -5.73 14.91
C LEU A 272 16.10 -5.03 15.81
N GLU A 273 16.56 -3.82 15.44
CA GLU A 273 17.57 -3.06 16.21
C GLU A 273 16.96 -2.22 17.33
N LYS A 274 15.78 -1.64 17.13
CA LYS A 274 15.11 -0.74 18.08
C LYS A 274 14.00 -1.42 18.89
N HIS A 275 13.68 -2.68 18.59
CA HIS A 275 12.53 -3.39 19.14
C HIS A 275 11.20 -2.63 18.95
N ASP A 276 11.07 -1.92 17.82
CA ASP A 276 9.86 -1.17 17.48
C ASP A 276 8.69 -2.14 17.22
N SER A 277 7.51 -1.80 17.76
CA SER A 277 6.31 -2.60 17.47
C SER A 277 5.84 -2.40 16.02
N ASN A 278 5.27 -3.45 15.40
CA ASN A 278 4.65 -3.34 14.06
C ASN A 278 3.59 -2.21 13.98
N HIS A 279 2.90 -1.94 15.09
CA HIS A 279 1.92 -0.85 15.20
C HIS A 279 2.58 0.54 15.15
N GLY A 280 3.72 0.71 15.84
CA GLY A 280 4.50 1.94 15.81
C GLY A 280 5.03 2.23 14.40
N VAL A 281 5.55 1.21 13.73
CA VAL A 281 6.00 1.31 12.33
C VAL A 281 4.86 1.69 11.40
N ARG A 282 3.70 1.03 11.52
CA ARG A 282 2.53 1.34 10.69
C ARG A 282 2.10 2.81 10.86
N ARG A 283 2.03 3.29 12.11
CA ARG A 283 1.68 4.68 12.40
C ARG A 283 2.67 5.67 11.77
N ALA A 284 3.97 5.44 11.93
CA ALA A 284 5.00 6.30 11.34
C ALA A 284 4.88 6.35 9.80
N LEU A 285 4.62 5.21 9.16
CA LEU A 285 4.38 5.15 7.71
C LEU A 285 3.12 5.93 7.30
N SER A 286 2.01 5.75 8.02
CA SER A 286 0.77 6.49 7.76
C SER A 286 0.97 7.99 7.88
N ASP A 287 1.62 8.44 8.96
CA ASP A 287 1.91 9.85 9.20
C ASP A 287 2.79 10.45 8.09
N ALA A 288 3.85 9.75 7.68
CA ALA A 288 4.74 10.22 6.60
C ALA A 288 4.06 10.27 5.23
N VAL A 289 3.19 9.29 4.90
CA VAL A 289 2.41 9.34 3.66
C VAL A 289 1.41 10.50 3.70
N VAL A 290 0.74 10.74 4.82
CA VAL A 290 -0.15 11.90 4.97
C VAL A 290 0.62 13.21 4.85
N ALA A 291 1.81 13.32 5.47
CA ALA A 291 2.69 14.49 5.32
C ALA A 291 3.05 14.75 3.85
N THR A 292 3.42 13.70 3.11
CA THR A 292 3.71 13.79 1.67
C THR A 292 2.49 14.26 0.87
N LEU A 293 1.30 13.73 1.16
CA LEU A 293 0.06 14.15 0.49
C LEU A 293 -0.29 15.61 0.78
N ARG A 294 -0.07 16.08 2.02
CA ARG A 294 -0.26 17.49 2.38
C ARG A 294 0.72 18.38 1.62
N GLU A 295 2.01 18.02 1.57
CA GLU A 295 3.02 18.75 0.79
C GLU A 295 2.63 18.86 -0.69
N LEU A 296 2.21 17.74 -1.31
CA LEU A 296 1.75 17.73 -2.70
C LEU A 296 0.53 18.63 -2.91
N CYS A 297 -0.41 18.64 -1.97
CA CYS A 297 -1.57 19.52 -1.96
C CYS A 297 -1.25 20.98 -1.57
N GLY A 298 0.01 21.29 -1.26
CA GLY A 298 0.44 22.59 -0.78
C GLY A 298 -0.20 22.99 0.55
N LEU A 299 -0.50 22.03 1.42
CA LEU A 299 -1.08 22.20 2.75
C LEU A 299 0.00 22.18 3.83
N ALA A 300 -0.07 23.09 4.80
CA ALA A 300 0.73 23.05 6.02
C ALA A 300 0.19 21.99 7.01
N ASP A 301 1.01 21.65 8.01
CA ASP A 301 0.68 20.62 9.00
C ASP A 301 -0.58 20.96 9.82
N GLU A 302 -0.82 22.26 10.04
CA GLU A 302 -1.97 22.79 10.77
C GLU A 302 -3.21 23.04 9.91
N GLU A 303 -3.21 22.62 8.64
CA GLU A 303 -4.36 22.83 7.74
C GLU A 303 -5.20 21.57 7.55
N ALA A 304 -4.61 20.38 7.71
CA ALA A 304 -5.30 19.13 7.42
C ALA A 304 -4.75 17.95 8.23
N ASP A 305 -5.67 17.05 8.56
CA ASP A 305 -5.36 15.68 8.96
C ASP A 305 -5.53 14.74 7.76
N GLY A 306 -5.11 13.50 7.94
CA GLY A 306 -5.33 12.44 6.97
C GLY A 306 -5.61 11.09 7.60
N VAL A 307 -6.22 10.23 6.80
CA VAL A 307 -6.43 8.82 7.10
C VAL A 307 -6.03 8.01 5.88
N ILE A 308 -5.13 7.05 6.06
CA ILE A 308 -4.81 6.06 5.02
C ILE A 308 -5.92 5.02 4.98
N ALA A 309 -6.30 4.62 3.78
CA ALA A 309 -7.39 3.67 3.58
C ALA A 309 -6.97 2.57 2.60
N PRO A 310 -7.52 1.36 2.74
CA PRO A 310 -7.26 0.29 1.78
C PRO A 310 -7.70 0.69 0.36
N SER A 311 -8.85 1.32 0.14
CA SER A 311 -9.27 1.73 -1.20
C SER A 311 -10.10 3.00 -1.20
N GLY A 312 -10.36 3.57 -2.38
CA GLY A 312 -11.32 4.69 -2.51
C GLY A 312 -12.76 4.32 -2.10
N THR A 313 -13.11 3.03 -2.03
CA THR A 313 -14.40 2.61 -1.46
C THR A 313 -14.37 2.66 0.07
N ASP A 314 -13.22 2.38 0.68
CA ASP A 314 -13.04 2.51 2.13
C ASP A 314 -13.02 3.98 2.56
N THR A 315 -12.45 4.89 1.75
CA THR A 315 -12.52 6.33 2.02
C THR A 315 -13.96 6.86 2.02
N GLU A 316 -14.85 6.27 1.22
CA GLU A 316 -16.28 6.59 1.24
C GLU A 316 -16.93 6.17 2.57
N VAL A 317 -16.61 4.98 3.09
CA VAL A 317 -17.05 4.56 4.44
C VAL A 317 -16.55 5.55 5.50
N LEU A 318 -15.29 5.98 5.41
CA LEU A 318 -14.74 6.99 6.34
C LEU A 318 -15.43 8.34 6.22
N SER A 319 -15.86 8.73 5.03
CA SER A 319 -16.59 9.99 4.80
C SER A 319 -17.98 9.95 5.44
N VAL A 320 -18.69 8.83 5.30
CA VAL A 320 -19.98 8.60 5.98
C VAL A 320 -19.80 8.57 7.50
N LEU A 321 -18.75 7.89 8.00
CA LEU A 321 -18.41 7.86 9.44
C LEU A 321 -18.21 9.27 10.01
N LEU A 322 -17.42 10.11 9.33
CA LEU A 322 -17.14 11.48 9.75
C LEU A 322 -18.39 12.39 9.71
N ALA A 323 -19.28 12.17 8.74
CA ALA A 323 -20.56 12.88 8.65
C ALA A 323 -21.54 12.47 9.77
N LEU A 324 -21.63 11.17 10.07
CA LEU A 324 -22.44 10.64 11.17
C LEU A 324 -21.93 11.08 12.54
N ALA A 325 -20.61 11.19 12.71
CA ALA A 325 -19.98 11.59 13.96
C ALA A 325 -20.36 13.01 14.42
N ALA A 326 -20.90 13.85 13.52
CA ALA A 326 -21.44 15.15 13.87
C ALA A 326 -22.82 15.12 14.55
N GLY A 327 -23.55 14.01 14.44
CA GLY A 327 -24.90 13.90 15.01
C GLY A 327 -25.55 12.56 14.68
N LYS A 328 -25.23 11.54 15.47
CA LYS A 328 -25.72 10.15 15.26
C LYS A 328 -27.24 10.00 15.30
N ASP A 329 -27.93 10.90 16.01
CA ASP A 329 -29.39 10.88 16.18
C ASP A 329 -30.12 11.58 15.03
N THR A 330 -29.39 12.21 14.11
CA THR A 330 -29.96 12.85 12.92
C THR A 330 -29.73 11.96 11.70
N PRO A 331 -30.78 11.65 10.91
CA PRO A 331 -30.61 10.89 9.68
C PRO A 331 -29.62 11.56 8.72
N LEU A 332 -28.84 10.77 8.00
CA LEU A 332 -27.90 11.23 6.98
C LEU A 332 -28.41 10.86 5.59
N VAL A 333 -28.47 11.85 4.70
CA VAL A 333 -28.70 11.66 3.27
C VAL A 333 -27.39 11.92 2.54
N ASN A 334 -26.83 10.90 1.89
CA ASN A 334 -25.68 11.06 1.00
C ASN A 334 -26.20 11.31 -0.43
N VAL A 335 -25.98 12.53 -0.94
CA VAL A 335 -26.31 12.91 -2.32
C VAL A 335 -25.12 12.53 -3.21
N LEU A 336 -25.14 11.30 -3.71
CA LEU A 336 -24.04 10.63 -4.37
C LEU A 336 -24.05 10.88 -5.88
N VAL A 337 -22.90 11.27 -6.46
CA VAL A 337 -22.80 11.57 -7.89
C VAL A 337 -22.26 10.37 -8.65
N SER A 338 -23.05 9.87 -9.61
CA SER A 338 -22.68 8.85 -10.62
C SER A 338 -21.80 7.70 -10.10
N PRO A 339 -22.30 6.85 -9.19
CA PRO A 339 -21.55 5.69 -8.70
C PRO A 339 -21.07 4.73 -9.80
N GLU A 340 -21.71 4.74 -10.97
CA GLU A 340 -21.29 3.99 -12.17
C GLU A 340 -19.88 4.43 -12.65
N GLU A 341 -19.57 5.70 -12.48
CA GLU A 341 -18.35 6.38 -12.93
C GLU A 341 -17.21 6.31 -11.90
N THR A 342 -17.43 5.77 -10.69
CA THR A 342 -16.43 5.67 -9.61
C THR A 342 -16.03 4.22 -9.30
N GLY A 343 -16.95 3.39 -8.78
CA GLY A 343 -16.64 2.02 -8.35
C GLY A 343 -17.85 1.21 -7.89
N ARG A 344 -17.84 -0.10 -8.17
CA ARG A 344 -18.98 -1.00 -7.89
C ARG A 344 -19.39 -1.08 -6.40
N GLY A 345 -18.47 -0.82 -5.48
CA GLY A 345 -18.75 -0.86 -4.03
C GLY A 345 -19.20 0.47 -3.44
N VAL A 346 -19.07 1.59 -4.17
CA VAL A 346 -19.26 2.95 -3.63
C VAL A 346 -20.68 3.17 -3.15
N LYS A 347 -21.69 2.68 -3.87
CA LYS A 347 -23.10 2.82 -3.44
C LYS A 347 -23.40 2.16 -2.09
N LEU A 348 -22.80 0.99 -1.82
CA LEU A 348 -22.94 0.32 -0.52
C LEU A 348 -22.19 1.08 0.57
N ALA A 349 -20.95 1.49 0.31
CA ALA A 349 -20.16 2.29 1.24
C ALA A 349 -20.86 3.62 1.61
N ALA A 350 -21.38 4.33 0.60
CA ALA A 350 -22.14 5.57 0.72
C ALA A 350 -23.43 5.40 1.55
N SER A 351 -23.99 4.20 1.58
CA SER A 351 -25.16 3.83 2.38
C SER A 351 -24.81 3.39 3.80
N GLY A 352 -23.53 3.44 4.19
CA GLY A 352 -23.05 2.93 5.47
C GLY A 352 -23.14 1.40 5.59
N CYS A 353 -22.98 0.68 4.48
CA CYS A 353 -22.98 -0.79 4.44
C CYS A 353 -21.60 -1.35 4.02
N TYR A 354 -21.31 -2.55 4.51
CA TYR A 354 -20.17 -3.33 4.03
C TYR A 354 -20.34 -3.65 2.53
N PHE A 355 -19.26 -3.53 1.75
CA PHE A 355 -19.30 -3.71 0.29
C PHE A 355 -18.63 -5.01 -0.20
N ASP A 356 -18.04 -5.78 0.72
CA ASP A 356 -17.42 -7.08 0.50
C ASP A 356 -17.72 -8.00 1.70
N ASP A 357 -17.37 -9.29 1.60
CA ASP A 357 -17.52 -10.28 2.69
C ASP A 357 -16.26 -10.41 3.55
N GLN A 358 -15.21 -9.69 3.17
CA GLN A 358 -13.95 -9.61 3.88
C GLN A 358 -13.58 -8.15 4.11
N SER A 359 -13.31 -7.78 5.36
CA SER A 359 -12.77 -6.45 5.65
C SER A 359 -11.26 -6.40 5.44
N SER A 360 -10.75 -5.18 5.24
CA SER A 360 -9.32 -4.89 5.14
C SER A 360 -8.52 -5.23 6.40
N THR A 361 -9.19 -5.30 7.57
CA THR A 361 -8.58 -5.70 8.83
C THR A 361 -8.58 -7.22 9.06
N GLY A 362 -9.06 -8.01 8.09
CA GLY A 362 -9.11 -9.47 8.14
C GLY A 362 -10.32 -10.04 8.91
N VAL A 363 -11.26 -9.19 9.33
CA VAL A 363 -12.51 -9.60 9.98
C VAL A 363 -13.53 -10.01 8.91
N GLU A 364 -14.23 -11.12 9.15
CA GLU A 364 -15.36 -11.56 8.33
C GLU A 364 -16.56 -10.62 8.54
N ILE A 365 -17.12 -10.14 7.45
CA ILE A 365 -18.24 -9.18 7.40
C ILE A 365 -19.27 -9.69 6.40
N GLY A 366 -20.51 -9.21 6.48
CA GLY A 366 -21.55 -9.56 5.50
C GLY A 366 -21.72 -8.46 4.47
N LYS A 367 -21.47 -8.73 3.19
CA LYS A 367 -21.74 -7.74 2.14
C LYS A 367 -23.20 -7.29 2.15
N GLY A 368 -23.42 -5.98 2.18
CA GLY A 368 -24.74 -5.34 2.23
C GLY A 368 -25.28 -5.14 3.64
N GLN A 369 -24.68 -5.75 4.66
CA GLN A 369 -25.03 -5.50 6.06
C GLN A 369 -24.64 -4.05 6.43
N THR A 370 -25.50 -3.40 7.22
CA THR A 370 -25.22 -2.07 7.78
C THR A 370 -24.04 -2.12 8.74
N ILE A 371 -23.13 -1.16 8.63
CA ILE A 371 -21.97 -1.01 9.51
C ILE A 371 -22.43 -0.47 10.87
N TRP A 372 -23.36 0.48 10.85
CA TRP A 372 -23.90 1.15 12.02
C TRP A 372 -25.41 0.88 12.11
N SER A 373 -25.82 -0.02 12.99
CA SER A 373 -27.23 -0.43 13.08
C SER A 373 -28.15 0.62 13.73
N GLU A 374 -27.59 1.55 14.49
CA GLU A 374 -28.35 2.56 15.26
C GLU A 374 -28.57 3.88 14.51
N VAL A 375 -27.98 4.04 13.32
CA VAL A 375 -28.06 5.27 12.52
C VAL A 375 -28.85 5.03 11.24
N GLN A 376 -29.47 6.08 10.72
CA GLN A 376 -30.21 6.04 9.47
C GLN A 376 -29.40 6.73 8.38
N VAL A 377 -28.99 5.96 7.36
CA VAL A 377 -28.30 6.48 6.17
C VAL A 377 -29.13 6.13 4.95
N SER A 378 -29.33 7.11 4.07
CA SER A 378 -29.95 6.92 2.76
C SER A 378 -29.11 7.57 1.67
N VAL A 379 -29.21 7.05 0.45
CA VAL A 379 -28.44 7.55 -0.70
C VAL A 379 -29.41 8.02 -1.78
N LEU A 380 -29.23 9.26 -2.22
CA LEU A 380 -29.89 9.84 -3.40
C LEU A 380 -28.84 9.96 -4.49
N ASN A 381 -29.11 9.45 -5.70
CA ASN A 381 -28.13 9.47 -6.79
C ASN A 381 -28.40 10.63 -7.74
N VAL A 382 -27.34 11.34 -8.13
CA VAL A 382 -27.35 12.34 -9.20
C VAL A 382 -26.51 11.84 -10.37
N GLY A 383 -27.13 11.72 -11.54
CA GLY A 383 -26.47 11.25 -12.75
C GLY A 383 -25.64 12.35 -13.41
N LEU A 384 -24.51 11.98 -14.01
CA LEU A 384 -23.76 12.78 -15.00
C LEU A 384 -24.13 12.37 -16.43
N ARG A 385 -24.89 11.28 -16.56
CA ARG A 385 -25.44 10.76 -17.81
C ARG A 385 -26.91 10.43 -17.63
N ASP A 386 -27.64 10.51 -18.74
CA ASP A 386 -29.01 10.00 -18.80
C ASP A 386 -29.05 8.47 -18.94
N ALA A 387 -30.26 7.90 -19.00
CA ALA A 387 -30.47 6.47 -19.17
C ALA A 387 -29.98 5.93 -20.53
N ALA A 388 -29.79 6.79 -21.54
CA ALA A 388 -29.21 6.43 -22.84
C ALA A 388 -27.68 6.52 -22.85
N GLY A 389 -27.07 7.00 -21.75
CA GLY A 389 -25.63 7.19 -21.61
C GLY A 389 -25.11 8.53 -22.14
N ALA A 390 -25.97 9.44 -22.58
CA ALA A 390 -25.57 10.77 -23.02
C ALA A 390 -25.16 11.63 -21.82
N VAL A 391 -24.10 12.43 -21.96
CA VAL A 391 -23.62 13.32 -20.89
C VAL A 391 -24.64 14.43 -20.66
N LEU A 392 -25.06 14.61 -19.41
CA LEU A 392 -26.00 15.67 -19.02
C LEU A 392 -25.30 17.04 -18.99
N HIS A 393 -26.07 18.10 -19.25
CA HIS A 393 -25.58 19.46 -19.04
C HIS A 393 -25.36 19.72 -17.55
N LEU A 394 -24.22 20.32 -17.20
CA LEU A 394 -23.86 20.60 -15.81
C LEU A 394 -24.94 21.41 -15.07
N ALA A 395 -25.63 22.33 -15.75
CA ALA A 395 -26.71 23.10 -15.16
C ALA A 395 -27.93 22.26 -14.73
N ASP A 396 -28.18 21.13 -15.40
CA ASP A 396 -29.25 20.21 -15.03
C ASP A 396 -28.83 19.31 -13.87
N VAL A 397 -27.58 18.83 -13.89
CA VAL A 397 -26.94 18.12 -12.76
C VAL A 397 -26.98 18.97 -11.49
N ASP A 398 -26.59 20.25 -11.60
CA ASP A 398 -26.59 21.19 -10.48
C ASP A 398 -28.00 21.39 -9.90
N ARG A 399 -29.00 21.56 -10.78
CA ARG A 399 -30.40 21.76 -10.36
C ARG A 399 -30.94 20.54 -9.62
N GLU A 400 -30.67 19.33 -10.11
CA GLU A 400 -31.07 18.08 -9.46
C GLU A 400 -30.38 17.92 -8.10
N PHE A 401 -29.06 18.16 -8.06
CA PHE A 401 -28.26 18.09 -6.85
C PHE A 401 -28.76 19.06 -5.76
N GLU A 402 -29.00 20.32 -6.12
CA GLU A 402 -29.56 21.34 -5.22
C GLU A 402 -30.94 20.93 -4.71
N THR A 403 -31.82 20.46 -5.60
CA THR A 403 -33.18 20.05 -5.25
C THR A 403 -33.18 18.91 -4.22
N LEU A 404 -32.37 17.87 -4.45
CA LEU A 404 -32.30 16.71 -3.55
C LEU A 404 -31.67 17.08 -2.21
N GLY A 405 -30.60 17.89 -2.21
CA GLY A 405 -29.96 18.38 -1.00
C GLY A 405 -30.89 19.24 -0.15
N MET A 406 -31.60 20.19 -0.75
CA MET A 406 -32.57 21.03 -0.05
C MET A 406 -33.72 20.21 0.53
N ALA A 407 -34.29 19.27 -0.24
CA ALA A 407 -35.37 18.42 0.24
C ALA A 407 -34.96 17.57 1.46
N ALA A 408 -33.72 17.06 1.48
CA ALA A 408 -33.17 16.33 2.62
C ALA A 408 -33.05 17.21 3.87
N LEU A 409 -32.57 18.45 3.72
CA LEU A 409 -32.44 19.42 4.81
C LEU A 409 -33.81 19.85 5.38
N GLU A 410 -34.81 20.03 4.51
CA GLU A 410 -36.20 20.33 4.88
C GLU A 410 -36.86 19.19 5.66
N GLN A 411 -36.51 17.94 5.34
CA GLN A 411 -36.94 16.75 6.09
C GLN A 411 -36.18 16.54 7.41
N GLY A 412 -35.29 17.47 7.78
CA GLY A 412 -34.54 17.44 9.03
C GLY A 412 -33.28 16.56 8.99
N SER A 413 -32.90 16.04 7.83
CA SER A 413 -31.68 15.23 7.68
C SER A 413 -30.43 16.09 7.62
N ARG A 414 -29.29 15.50 7.96
CA ARG A 414 -27.97 15.98 7.52
C ARG A 414 -27.74 15.56 6.07
N VAL A 415 -26.89 16.28 5.36
CA VAL A 415 -26.51 15.97 3.98
C VAL A 415 -25.01 15.73 3.90
N LEU A 416 -24.61 14.62 3.30
CA LEU A 416 -23.26 14.44 2.76
C LEU A 416 -23.32 14.71 1.26
N ALA A 417 -22.78 15.86 0.86
CA ALA A 417 -22.72 16.33 -0.52
C ALA A 417 -21.48 15.75 -1.21
N HIS A 418 -21.69 14.83 -2.16
CA HIS A 418 -20.61 14.22 -2.91
C HIS A 418 -20.25 15.04 -4.16
N VAL A 419 -18.96 15.30 -4.36
CA VAL A 419 -18.43 15.97 -5.55
C VAL A 419 -17.48 15.02 -6.25
N LEU A 420 -17.76 14.69 -7.52
CA LEU A 420 -16.88 13.85 -8.32
C LEU A 420 -15.98 14.74 -9.19
N LEU A 421 -14.66 14.60 -9.05
CA LEU A 421 -13.67 15.32 -9.86
C LEU A 421 -12.88 14.35 -10.75
N GLY A 422 -13.14 14.43 -12.05
CA GLY A 422 -12.42 13.69 -13.08
C GLY A 422 -12.68 12.18 -13.01
N SER A 423 -13.91 11.75 -13.29
CA SER A 423 -14.34 10.35 -13.27
C SER A 423 -13.53 9.40 -14.16
N LYS A 424 -13.89 8.10 -14.21
CA LYS A 424 -13.29 7.15 -15.17
C LYS A 424 -13.26 7.70 -16.60
N THR A 425 -14.33 8.37 -17.02
CA THR A 425 -14.47 8.99 -18.35
C THR A 425 -14.09 10.48 -18.37
N GLY A 426 -13.62 11.04 -17.25
CA GLY A 426 -13.15 12.43 -17.15
C GLY A 426 -14.25 13.45 -16.85
N LEU A 427 -15.46 13.01 -16.52
CA LEU A 427 -16.56 13.90 -16.15
C LEU A 427 -16.40 14.40 -14.72
N SER A 428 -16.91 15.58 -14.43
CA SER A 428 -16.94 16.15 -13.08
C SER A 428 -18.31 16.75 -12.79
N GLY A 429 -18.73 16.70 -11.53
CA GLY A 429 -19.96 17.33 -11.08
C GLY A 429 -20.31 17.00 -9.62
N PRO A 430 -21.25 17.75 -9.02
CA PRO A 430 -21.83 18.99 -9.54
C PRO A 430 -20.80 20.14 -9.59
N SER A 431 -21.20 21.34 -10.02
CA SER A 431 -20.34 22.52 -9.94
C SER A 431 -20.05 22.88 -8.48
N LEU A 432 -18.84 23.37 -8.20
CA LEU A 432 -18.49 23.79 -6.83
C LEU A 432 -19.41 24.92 -6.34
N THR A 433 -19.93 25.74 -7.25
CA THR A 433 -20.85 26.83 -6.94
C THR A 433 -22.17 26.34 -6.33
N VAL A 434 -22.76 25.26 -6.85
CA VAL A 434 -24.01 24.75 -6.27
C VAL A 434 -23.78 24.06 -4.92
N VAL A 435 -22.61 23.44 -4.74
CA VAL A 435 -22.19 22.88 -3.45
C VAL A 435 -22.00 23.99 -2.42
N ASP A 436 -21.31 25.07 -2.77
CA ASP A 436 -21.12 26.25 -1.91
C ASP A 436 -22.48 26.84 -1.47
N LYS A 437 -23.46 26.91 -2.39
CA LYS A 437 -24.83 27.35 -2.06
C LYS A 437 -25.50 26.42 -1.04
N LEU A 438 -25.42 25.10 -1.26
CA LEU A 438 -26.04 24.12 -0.37
C LEU A 438 -25.42 24.18 1.03
N VAL A 439 -24.09 24.30 1.13
CA VAL A 439 -23.39 24.50 2.40
C VAL A 439 -23.85 25.77 3.11
N ALA A 440 -23.96 26.88 2.38
CA ALA A 440 -24.40 28.16 2.94
C ALA A 440 -25.83 28.14 3.51
N LEU A 441 -26.71 27.26 3.03
CA LEU A 441 -28.07 27.10 3.55
C LEU A 441 -28.12 26.45 4.94
N ALA A 442 -27.20 25.52 5.22
CA ALA A 442 -27.18 24.79 6.49
C ALA A 442 -25.75 24.30 6.85
N PRO A 443 -24.84 25.22 7.22
CA PRO A 443 -23.41 24.91 7.37
C PRO A 443 -23.13 23.81 8.40
N ASP A 444 -23.95 23.71 9.46
CA ASP A 444 -23.78 22.68 10.49
C ASP A 444 -24.37 21.31 10.11
N ARG A 445 -25.14 21.24 9.02
CA ARG A 445 -25.84 20.02 8.56
C ARG A 445 -25.39 19.53 7.18
N VAL A 446 -24.54 20.26 6.48
CA VAL A 446 -24.00 19.86 5.18
C VAL A 446 -22.50 19.62 5.29
N ASP A 447 -22.11 18.36 5.13
CA ASP A 447 -20.73 17.95 4.97
C ASP A 447 -20.43 17.73 3.49
N VAL A 448 -19.22 18.04 3.02
CA VAL A 448 -18.82 17.82 1.62
C VAL A 448 -17.69 16.81 1.55
N VAL A 449 -17.84 15.85 0.65
CA VAL A 449 -16.78 14.92 0.27
C VAL A 449 -16.48 15.05 -1.22
N VAL A 450 -15.21 15.24 -1.54
CA VAL A 450 -14.71 15.30 -2.91
C VAL A 450 -14.07 13.96 -3.26
N ASP A 451 -14.66 13.20 -4.18
CA ASP A 451 -14.02 12.05 -4.82
C ASP A 451 -13.07 12.55 -5.91
N ALA A 452 -11.78 12.62 -5.55
CA ALA A 452 -10.68 12.86 -6.47
C ALA A 452 -9.83 11.59 -6.67
N CYS A 453 -10.40 10.39 -6.44
CA CYS A 453 -9.64 9.14 -6.45
C CYS A 453 -9.05 8.75 -7.81
N GLN A 454 -9.43 9.44 -8.90
CA GLN A 454 -8.82 9.28 -10.23
C GLN A 454 -7.56 10.14 -10.40
N MET A 455 -7.34 11.14 -9.53
CA MET A 455 -6.19 12.04 -9.51
C MET A 455 -5.95 12.74 -10.87
N ARG A 456 -7.03 13.19 -11.53
CA ARG A 456 -6.99 13.90 -12.83
C ARG A 456 -7.09 15.42 -12.68
N ILE A 457 -6.65 15.93 -11.54
CA ILE A 457 -6.76 17.32 -11.12
C ILE A 457 -5.44 17.74 -10.46
N ASP A 458 -5.12 19.03 -10.52
CA ASP A 458 -3.94 19.59 -9.87
C ASP A 458 -4.05 19.42 -8.35
N PHE A 459 -2.97 18.96 -7.71
CA PHE A 459 -2.96 18.73 -6.26
C PHE A 459 -3.17 20.03 -5.47
N HIS A 460 -2.73 21.18 -5.95
CA HIS A 460 -2.96 22.46 -5.27
C HIS A 460 -4.45 22.83 -5.26
N GLU A 461 -5.21 22.44 -6.29
CA GLU A 461 -6.67 22.58 -6.29
C GLU A 461 -7.30 21.69 -5.21
N LEU A 462 -6.78 20.47 -5.00
CA LEU A 462 -7.22 19.60 -3.92
C LEU A 462 -6.97 20.22 -2.54
N GLY A 463 -5.80 20.84 -2.33
CA GLY A 463 -5.51 21.59 -1.10
C GLY A 463 -6.45 22.77 -0.88
N ALA A 464 -6.82 23.49 -1.94
CA ALA A 464 -7.82 24.56 -1.85
C ALA A 464 -9.21 24.04 -1.40
N LEU A 465 -9.59 22.83 -1.81
CA LEU A 465 -10.84 22.19 -1.36
C LEU A 465 -10.79 21.79 0.12
N VAL A 466 -9.64 21.29 0.60
CA VAL A 466 -9.47 21.02 2.04
C VAL A 466 -9.58 22.30 2.85
N ARG A 467 -8.96 23.41 2.40
CA ARG A 467 -9.07 24.73 3.05
C ARG A 467 -10.50 25.30 3.06
N ARG A 468 -11.35 24.90 2.12
CA ARG A 468 -12.79 25.23 2.15
C ARG A 468 -13.56 24.48 3.25
N GLY A 469 -12.92 23.55 3.96
CA GLY A 469 -13.54 22.72 4.98
C GLY A 469 -14.13 21.43 4.43
N TRP A 470 -13.68 20.96 3.26
CA TRP A 470 -14.22 19.76 2.62
C TRP A 470 -13.27 18.57 2.75
N MET A 471 -13.84 17.37 2.85
CA MET A 471 -13.05 16.13 2.79
C MET A 471 -12.62 15.86 1.35
N VAL A 472 -11.41 15.32 1.16
CA VAL A 472 -10.89 14.97 -0.17
C VAL A 472 -10.37 13.54 -0.18
N GLN A 473 -11.00 12.69 -1.00
CA GLN A 473 -10.62 11.30 -1.20
C GLN A 473 -9.61 11.17 -2.35
N LEU A 474 -8.57 10.37 -2.13
CA LEU A 474 -7.42 10.22 -3.02
C LEU A 474 -7.13 8.73 -3.24
N SER A 475 -6.46 8.41 -4.35
CA SER A 475 -5.91 7.05 -4.54
C SER A 475 -4.62 7.00 -5.36
N GLY A 476 -3.62 6.30 -4.83
CA GLY A 476 -2.39 5.96 -5.54
C GLY A 476 -2.57 4.88 -6.61
N SER A 477 -3.61 4.05 -6.47
CA SER A 477 -3.79 2.84 -7.28
C SER A 477 -4.22 3.06 -8.72
N LYS A 478 -4.49 4.30 -9.14
CA LYS A 478 -5.04 4.62 -10.47
C LYS A 478 -4.03 5.32 -11.36
N ALA A 479 -4.19 6.62 -11.59
CA ALA A 479 -3.33 7.42 -12.45
C ALA A 479 -1.87 7.50 -11.93
N LEU A 480 -1.66 7.39 -10.62
CA LEU A 480 -0.32 7.48 -10.01
C LEU A 480 0.50 6.19 -10.10
N THR A 481 -0.05 5.11 -10.66
CA THR A 481 0.65 3.81 -10.85
C THR A 481 1.15 3.14 -9.56
N GLY A 482 0.59 3.52 -8.41
CA GLY A 482 0.77 2.81 -7.15
C GLY A 482 0.09 1.44 -7.18
N PRO A 483 0.38 0.57 -6.20
CA PRO A 483 -0.28 -0.73 -6.10
C PRO A 483 -1.79 -0.57 -5.90
N ALA A 484 -2.54 -1.58 -6.34
CA ALA A 484 -3.93 -1.74 -5.92
C ALA A 484 -4.02 -1.63 -4.38
N PHE A 485 -5.13 -1.09 -3.90
CA PHE A 485 -5.35 -0.84 -2.49
C PHE A 485 -4.45 0.23 -1.85
N SER A 486 -4.45 1.44 -2.42
CA SER A 486 -3.77 2.62 -1.88
C SER A 486 -4.73 3.82 -1.88
N GLY A 487 -5.64 3.87 -0.91
CA GLY A 487 -6.56 4.99 -0.69
C GLY A 487 -6.06 5.94 0.41
N ALA A 488 -6.54 7.18 0.38
CA ALA A 488 -6.37 8.11 1.48
C ALA A 488 -7.51 9.14 1.48
N ILE A 489 -7.81 9.71 2.64
CA ILE A 489 -8.71 10.86 2.75
C ILE A 489 -8.00 11.95 3.53
N LEU A 490 -7.95 13.16 2.97
CA LEU A 490 -7.54 14.37 3.68
C LEU A 490 -8.78 15.01 4.27
N VAL A 491 -8.71 15.41 5.53
CA VAL A 491 -9.84 15.97 6.28
C VAL A 491 -9.43 17.30 6.90
N PRO A 492 -10.32 18.31 6.90
CA PRO A 492 -10.04 19.59 7.53
C PRO A 492 -9.95 19.44 9.05
N LEU A 493 -9.13 20.26 9.70
CA LEU A 493 -8.94 20.18 11.16
C LEU A 493 -10.22 20.41 11.97
N SER A 494 -11.21 21.13 11.42
CA SER A 494 -12.52 21.31 12.06
C SER A 494 -13.22 19.97 12.37
N MET A 495 -12.93 18.91 11.62
CA MET A 495 -13.50 17.60 11.89
C MET A 495 -13.02 16.98 13.21
N ARG A 496 -11.89 17.45 13.77
CA ARG A 496 -11.40 17.00 15.08
C ARG A 496 -12.44 17.17 16.19
N GLU A 497 -13.34 18.14 16.07
CA GLU A 497 -14.46 18.35 17.00
C GLU A 497 -15.40 17.12 17.11
N ARG A 498 -15.37 16.23 16.12
CA ARG A 498 -16.22 15.04 16.03
C ARG A 498 -15.58 13.78 16.64
N ILE A 499 -14.44 13.91 17.31
CA ILE A 499 -13.66 12.77 17.81
C ILE A 499 -14.48 11.80 18.67
N ASP A 500 -15.37 12.30 19.53
CA ASP A 500 -16.18 11.43 20.39
C ASP A 500 -17.23 10.66 19.60
N GLY A 501 -17.83 11.29 18.59
CA GLY A 501 -18.71 10.62 17.64
C GLY A 501 -17.98 9.55 16.84
N VAL A 502 -16.76 9.85 16.36
CA VAL A 502 -15.95 8.87 15.64
C VAL A 502 -15.58 7.69 16.54
N LYS A 503 -15.13 7.93 17.78
CA LYS A 503 -14.84 6.88 18.77
C LYS A 503 -16.05 5.97 19.01
N ALA A 504 -17.25 6.54 19.12
CA ALA A 504 -18.48 5.78 19.34
C ALA A 504 -18.90 4.95 18.12
N LEU A 505 -18.57 5.40 16.91
CA LEU A 505 -18.97 4.78 15.65
C LEU A 505 -17.90 3.88 15.02
N MET A 506 -16.65 3.90 15.48
CA MET A 506 -15.62 3.00 14.95
C MET A 506 -16.02 1.52 15.13
N GLN A 507 -16.08 0.79 14.03
CA GLN A 507 -16.42 -0.64 13.98
C GLN A 507 -15.27 -1.47 13.38
N PRO A 508 -15.19 -2.77 13.68
CA PRO A 508 -14.29 -3.68 12.98
C PRO A 508 -14.46 -3.57 11.45
N GLY A 509 -13.35 -3.59 10.73
CA GLY A 509 -13.36 -3.50 9.27
C GLY A 509 -13.46 -2.08 8.68
N ALA A 510 -13.59 -1.04 9.51
CA ALA A 510 -13.51 0.36 9.08
C ALA A 510 -12.06 0.90 8.95
N GLY A 511 -11.05 0.08 9.23
CA GLY A 511 -9.62 0.42 9.17
C GLY A 511 -8.88 0.18 10.49
N TYR A 512 -7.57 0.42 10.51
CA TYR A 512 -6.77 0.37 11.74
C TYR A 512 -6.66 1.77 12.36
N SER A 513 -6.58 1.84 13.70
CA SER A 513 -6.38 3.13 14.39
C SER A 513 -5.10 3.84 13.93
N GLU A 514 -4.07 3.06 13.59
CA GLU A 514 -2.75 3.49 13.13
C GLU A 514 -2.76 4.01 11.70
N ASP A 515 -3.85 3.83 10.96
CA ASP A 515 -4.03 4.44 9.64
C ASP A 515 -4.52 5.89 9.74
N TRP A 516 -5.04 6.29 10.89
CA TRP A 516 -5.41 7.67 11.16
C TRP A 516 -4.18 8.46 11.61
N SER A 517 -4.07 9.71 11.12
CA SER A 517 -2.99 10.62 11.51
C SER A 517 -2.82 10.73 13.04
N ARG A 518 -1.61 11.05 13.46
CA ARG A 518 -1.15 11.05 14.86
C ARG A 518 -2.13 11.62 15.88
N TRP A 519 -2.80 12.73 15.56
CA TRP A 519 -3.77 13.36 16.47
C TRP A 519 -4.96 12.44 16.76
N TRP A 520 -5.58 11.90 15.70
CA TRP A 520 -6.72 11.01 15.78
C TRP A 520 -6.37 9.69 16.45
N SER A 521 -5.27 9.08 16.02
CA SER A 521 -4.85 7.77 16.50
C SER A 521 -4.33 7.80 17.94
N ALA A 522 -3.96 8.97 18.49
CA ALA A 522 -3.67 9.14 19.92
C ALA A 522 -4.93 9.21 20.78
N GLN A 523 -6.05 9.60 20.18
CA GLN A 523 -7.35 9.72 20.84
C GLN A 523 -8.14 8.40 20.75
N MET A 524 -8.07 7.72 19.61
CA MET A 524 -8.75 6.46 19.34
C MET A 524 -7.99 5.28 19.95
N THR A 525 -8.10 5.07 21.26
CA THR A 525 -7.60 3.84 21.91
C THR A 525 -8.55 2.68 21.56
N LEU A 526 -8.50 2.19 20.32
CA LEU A 526 -9.36 1.08 19.88
C LEU A 526 -8.86 -0.24 20.47
N PRO A 527 -9.77 -1.22 20.68
CA PRO A 527 -9.37 -2.57 21.08
C PRO A 527 -8.37 -3.11 20.06
N ARG A 528 -7.22 -3.60 20.56
CA ARG A 528 -6.18 -4.20 19.73
C ARG A 528 -6.77 -5.38 18.96
N VAL A 529 -7.09 -5.18 17.68
CA VAL A 529 -7.42 -6.29 16.79
C VAL A 529 -6.10 -6.93 16.42
N THR A 530 -5.77 -8.05 17.07
CA THR A 530 -4.65 -8.88 16.64
C THR A 530 -4.97 -9.33 15.22
N PRO A 531 -4.14 -9.02 14.21
CA PRO A 531 -4.34 -9.57 12.89
C PRO A 531 -4.30 -11.09 13.02
N SER A 532 -5.41 -11.77 12.76
CA SER A 532 -5.33 -13.17 12.44
C SER A 532 -4.55 -13.22 11.13
N LEU A 533 -3.29 -13.65 11.17
CA LEU A 533 -2.60 -14.11 9.98
C LEU A 533 -3.50 -15.20 9.40
N VAL A 534 -4.29 -14.84 8.40
CA VAL A 534 -5.22 -15.75 7.73
C VAL A 534 -4.36 -16.86 7.15
N ARG A 535 -4.27 -17.97 7.90
CA ARG A 535 -3.81 -19.26 7.39
C ARG A 535 -4.83 -19.70 6.37
N ARG A 536 -4.72 -19.22 5.13
CA ARG A 536 -5.27 -19.95 3.99
C ARG A 536 -4.18 -20.88 3.50
N SER A 537 -4.28 -22.13 3.91
CA SER A 537 -3.78 -23.23 3.10
C SER A 537 -4.36 -23.06 1.71
N VAL A 538 -3.49 -22.81 0.73
CA VAL A 538 -3.82 -23.02 -0.67
C VAL A 538 -3.96 -24.53 -0.82
N GLY A 539 -5.15 -25.05 -0.50
CA GLY A 539 -5.52 -26.41 -0.83
C GLY A 539 -5.66 -26.46 -2.34
N CYS A 540 -4.64 -26.98 -3.02
CA CYS A 540 -4.79 -27.52 -4.36
C CYS A 540 -5.91 -28.56 -4.31
N ARG A 541 -7.13 -28.19 -4.70
CA ARG A 541 -8.09 -29.16 -5.19
C ARG A 541 -7.65 -29.52 -6.61
N HIS A 542 -7.55 -30.83 -6.81
CA HIS A 542 -6.87 -31.53 -7.89
C HIS A 542 -7.27 -31.08 -9.30
#